data_AF-A0A928DNI5-F1
#
_entry.id   AF-A0A928DNI5-F1
#
_cell.length_a   1.000
_cell.length_b   1.000
_cell.length_c   1.000
_cell.angle_alpha   90.00
_cell.angle_beta   90.00
_cell.angle_gamma   90.00
#
_symmetry.space_group_name_H-M   'P 1'
#
loop_
_entity.id
_entity.type
_entity.pdbx_description
1 polymer ?
#
loop_
_entity_poly.entity_id
_entity_poly.type
_entity_poly.pdbx_seq_one_letter_code
_entity_poly.pdbx_strand_id
1 'polypeptide(L)'
;MLFERETVTPQGRLAAMEELFARVAKRSDTVHEPGHVPVEALEAFGDLETPLRYMLEAAAAGCKDRSRLAQLRKVEKCLNTLPDALMTSLAAGPEENWLCMFRHLLQLHTLLTDAGIGTDAAEYATLLQKMVQLAEKVSQAAAVEISPASMFTLLLMQVEMQRINPPRKRRSTTRKRRKTRARRTKTAHKEA
;
A
#
# COMPACT_ATOMS: atom_id res chain seq x y z
N MET A 1 -34.05 -5.84 -2.68
CA MET A 1 -33.01 -6.37 -3.58
C MET A 1 -31.76 -5.56 -3.32
N LEU A 2 -30.77 -6.14 -2.64
CA LEU A 2 -29.47 -5.50 -2.44
C LEU A 2 -28.77 -5.52 -3.81
N PHE A 3 -28.50 -4.35 -4.38
CA PHE A 3 -27.64 -4.25 -5.56
C PHE A 3 -26.35 -5.01 -5.24
N GLU A 4 -26.06 -6.06 -6.00
CA GLU A 4 -24.76 -6.72 -5.96
C GLU A 4 -23.73 -5.66 -6.34
N ARG A 5 -23.08 -5.08 -5.33
CA ARG A 5 -22.01 -4.10 -5.53
C ARG A 5 -20.85 -4.83 -6.20
N GLU A 6 -20.65 -4.54 -7.49
CA GLU A 6 -19.54 -5.09 -8.23
C GLU A 6 -18.24 -4.53 -7.65
N THR A 7 -17.40 -5.42 -7.15
CA THR A 7 -16.11 -5.05 -6.59
C THR A 7 -15.19 -4.57 -7.72
N VAL A 8 -14.48 -3.47 -7.49
CA VAL A 8 -13.58 -2.90 -8.51
C VAL A 8 -12.55 -3.94 -8.99
N THR A 9 -12.48 -4.13 -10.32
CA THR A 9 -11.54 -5.06 -10.95
C THR A 9 -10.11 -4.56 -10.83
N PRO A 10 -9.08 -5.43 -10.92
CA PRO A 10 -7.69 -4.99 -10.95
C PRO A 10 -7.39 -3.94 -12.03
N GLN A 11 -7.96 -4.11 -13.23
CA GLN A 11 -7.85 -3.15 -14.33
C GLN A 11 -8.55 -1.83 -14.00
N GLY A 12 -9.75 -1.89 -13.39
CA GLY A 12 -10.46 -0.69 -12.94
C GLY A 12 -9.70 0.08 -11.87
N ARG A 13 -9.01 -0.61 -10.97
CA ARG A 13 -8.13 0.02 -9.97
C ARG A 13 -6.97 0.77 -10.63
N LEU A 14 -6.29 0.13 -11.59
CA LEU A 14 -5.20 0.78 -12.33
C LEU A 14 -5.70 2.02 -13.09
N ALA A 15 -6.84 1.93 -13.77
CA ALA A 15 -7.45 3.06 -14.48
C ALA A 15 -7.77 4.23 -13.54
N ALA A 16 -8.31 3.96 -12.35
CA ALA A 16 -8.58 4.99 -11.35
C ALA A 16 -7.28 5.68 -10.86
N MET A 17 -6.18 4.94 -10.74
CA MET A 17 -4.87 5.50 -10.40
C MET A 17 -4.29 6.35 -11.53
N GLU A 18 -4.40 5.91 -12.78
CA GLU A 18 -3.97 6.67 -13.97
C GLU A 18 -4.72 7.99 -14.08
N GLU A 19 -6.05 7.96 -13.87
CA GLU A 19 -6.88 9.16 -13.88
C GLU A 19 -6.51 10.13 -12.74
N LEU A 20 -6.27 9.59 -11.53
CA LEU A 20 -5.82 10.42 -10.41
C LEU A 20 -4.44 11.02 -10.68
N PHE A 21 -3.50 10.25 -11.24
CA PHE A 21 -2.18 10.75 -11.62
C PHE A 21 -2.28 11.89 -12.62
N ALA A 22 -3.10 11.74 -13.67
CA ALA A 22 -3.30 12.78 -14.67
C ALA A 22 -3.89 14.07 -14.09
N ARG A 23 -4.74 13.98 -13.05
CA ARG A 23 -5.29 15.14 -12.34
C ARG A 23 -4.25 15.82 -11.45
N VAL A 24 -3.48 15.04 -10.71
CA VAL A 24 -2.51 15.54 -9.73
C VAL A 24 -1.25 16.08 -10.40
N ALA A 25 -0.75 15.42 -11.45
CA ALA A 25 0.42 15.86 -12.20
C ALA A 25 0.22 17.24 -12.89
N LYS A 26 -1.02 17.61 -13.19
CA LYS A 26 -1.36 18.92 -13.77
C LYS A 26 -1.37 20.06 -12.75
N ARG A 27 -1.32 19.77 -11.44
CA ARG A 27 -1.40 20.75 -10.34
C ARG A 27 -0.02 21.14 -9.78
N SER A 28 1.03 21.15 -10.60
CA SER A 28 2.43 21.26 -10.15
C SER A 28 2.86 22.57 -9.48
N ASP A 29 1.94 23.48 -9.16
CA ASP A 29 2.25 24.69 -8.40
C ASP A 29 1.98 24.43 -6.92
N THR A 30 2.97 23.92 -6.21
CA THR A 30 2.97 23.93 -4.74
C THR A 30 3.78 25.12 -4.26
N VAL A 31 3.09 26.21 -3.91
CA VAL A 31 3.70 27.31 -3.15
C VAL A 31 4.00 26.76 -1.77
N HIS A 32 5.29 26.63 -1.46
CA HIS A 32 5.75 26.22 -0.14
C HIS A 32 5.72 27.45 0.77
N GLU A 33 4.66 27.59 1.57
CA GLU A 33 4.69 28.51 2.71
C GLU A 33 5.26 27.77 3.93
N PRO A 34 6.43 28.19 4.46
CA PRO A 34 6.95 27.66 5.70
C PRO A 34 6.08 28.20 6.84
N GLY A 35 5.06 27.44 7.21
CA GLY A 35 4.12 27.78 8.26
C GLY A 35 3.83 26.57 9.13
N HIS A 36 4.03 26.72 10.43
CA HIS A 36 3.55 25.78 11.44
C HIS A 36 2.08 25.43 11.15
N VAL A 37 1.78 24.14 10.94
CA VAL A 37 0.79 23.39 11.71
C VAL A 37 0.54 21.99 11.09
N PRO A 38 0.55 20.90 11.91
CA PRO A 38 0.18 19.54 11.51
C PRO A 38 -1.34 19.28 11.41
N VAL A 39 -2.20 20.29 11.60
CA VAL A 39 -3.67 20.16 11.61
C VAL A 39 -4.19 19.69 10.26
N GLU A 40 -3.72 20.22 9.13
CA GLU A 40 -4.20 19.75 7.82
C GLU A 40 -3.87 18.27 7.56
N ALA A 41 -2.72 17.79 8.06
CA ALA A 41 -2.35 16.39 7.98
C ALA A 41 -3.19 15.51 8.93
N LEU A 42 -3.54 16.03 10.11
CA LEU A 42 -4.43 15.36 11.06
C LEU A 42 -5.89 15.32 10.56
N GLU A 43 -6.36 16.40 9.94
CA GLU A 43 -7.67 16.47 9.27
C GLU A 43 -7.73 15.51 8.10
N ALA A 44 -6.73 15.51 7.23
CA ALA A 44 -6.63 14.55 6.12
C ALA A 44 -6.58 13.09 6.63
N PHE A 45 -5.96 12.85 7.79
CA PHE A 45 -5.99 11.55 8.44
C PHE A 45 -7.41 11.19 8.92
N GLY A 46 -8.11 12.10 9.61
CA GLY A 46 -9.49 11.87 10.05
C GLY A 46 -10.45 11.63 8.89
N ASP A 47 -10.26 12.35 7.78
CA ASP A 47 -11.01 12.18 6.53
C ASP A 47 -10.80 10.80 5.90
N LEU A 48 -9.59 10.25 6.02
CA LEU A 48 -9.25 8.90 5.55
C LEU A 48 -9.72 7.81 6.53
N GLU A 49 -9.53 8.02 7.83
CA GLU A 49 -9.78 7.04 8.87
C GLU A 49 -11.27 6.71 9.01
N THR A 50 -12.12 7.74 9.05
CA THR A 50 -13.56 7.60 9.25
C THR A 50 -14.23 6.62 8.26
N PRO A 51 -14.09 6.80 6.93
CA PRO A 51 -14.69 5.86 5.98
C PRO A 51 -14.04 4.47 6.04
N LEU A 52 -12.74 4.37 6.35
CA LEU A 52 -12.05 3.08 6.49
C LEU A 52 -12.60 2.27 7.67
N ARG A 53 -12.82 2.91 8.82
CA ARG A 53 -13.42 2.25 9.99
C ARG A 53 -14.82 1.75 9.67
N TYR A 54 -15.65 2.58 9.04
CA TYR A 54 -16.99 2.16 8.62
C TYR A 54 -16.96 0.95 7.67
N MET A 55 -16.08 0.98 6.66
CA MET A 55 -15.94 -0.15 5.73
C MET A 55 -15.43 -1.43 6.42
N LEU A 56 -14.50 -1.29 7.38
CA LEU A 56 -13.98 -2.43 8.16
C LEU A 56 -15.05 -3.05 9.05
N GLU A 57 -15.82 -2.23 9.76
CA GLU A 57 -16.92 -2.68 10.62
C GLU A 57 -17.99 -3.40 9.80
N ALA A 58 -18.40 -2.81 8.67
CA ALA A 58 -19.36 -3.41 7.75
C ALA A 58 -18.85 -4.76 7.19
N ALA A 59 -17.57 -4.81 6.79
CA ALA A 59 -16.95 -6.04 6.29
C ALA A 59 -16.83 -7.12 7.38
N ALA A 60 -16.52 -6.74 8.62
CA ALA A 60 -16.35 -7.66 9.74
C ALA A 60 -17.70 -8.23 10.23
N ALA A 61 -18.75 -7.40 10.30
CA ALA A 61 -20.08 -7.80 10.78
C ALA A 61 -20.69 -8.94 9.94
N GLY A 62 -20.41 -8.95 8.63
CA GLY A 62 -20.87 -9.99 7.71
C GLY A 62 -19.93 -11.19 7.56
N CYS A 63 -18.75 -11.20 8.19
CA CYS A 63 -17.71 -12.15 7.89
C CYS A 63 -17.75 -13.39 8.80
N LYS A 64 -18.09 -14.54 8.20
CA LYS A 64 -18.05 -15.86 8.89
C LYS A 64 -16.72 -16.59 8.73
N ASP A 65 -15.88 -16.17 7.80
CA ASP A 65 -14.61 -16.81 7.48
C ASP A 65 -13.49 -16.29 8.40
N ARG A 66 -12.88 -17.20 9.16
CA ARG A 66 -11.76 -16.89 10.07
C ARG A 66 -10.54 -16.32 9.35
N SER A 67 -10.27 -16.76 8.12
CA SER A 67 -9.12 -16.31 7.33
C SER A 67 -9.29 -14.86 6.88
N ARG A 68 -10.49 -14.51 6.39
CA ARG A 68 -10.88 -13.15 6.03
C ARG A 68 -10.94 -12.23 7.24
N LEU A 69 -11.48 -12.69 8.37
CA LEU A 69 -11.43 -11.93 9.63
C LEU A 69 -9.98 -11.63 10.07
N ALA A 70 -9.06 -12.58 9.90
CA ALA A 70 -7.65 -12.36 10.21
C ALA A 70 -7.01 -11.30 9.28
N GLN A 71 -7.42 -11.23 8.00
CA GLN A 71 -6.99 -10.18 7.08
C GLN A 71 -7.55 -8.81 7.48
N LEU A 72 -8.85 -8.72 7.81
CA LEU A 72 -9.48 -7.48 8.27
C LEU A 72 -8.79 -6.94 9.54
N ARG A 73 -8.43 -7.81 10.49
CA ARG A 73 -7.64 -7.42 11.68
C ARG A 73 -6.25 -6.89 11.34
N LYS A 74 -5.61 -7.36 10.25
CA LYS A 74 -4.33 -6.80 9.79
C LYS A 74 -4.53 -5.38 9.24
N VAL A 75 -5.61 -5.14 8.51
CA VAL A 75 -5.97 -3.79 8.04
C VAL A 75 -6.20 -2.87 9.25
N GLU A 76 -7.03 -3.30 10.20
CA GLU A 76 -7.32 -2.54 11.42
C GLU A 76 -6.05 -2.24 12.22
N LYS A 77 -5.16 -3.22 12.40
CA LYS A 77 -3.86 -3.00 13.03
C LYS A 77 -3.02 -1.97 12.29
N CYS A 78 -2.99 -2.03 10.96
CA CYS A 78 -2.26 -1.07 10.13
C CYS A 78 -2.85 0.34 10.27
N LEU A 79 -4.18 0.46 10.30
CA LEU A 79 -4.89 1.73 10.50
C LEU A 79 -4.56 2.34 11.87
N ASN A 80 -4.54 1.53 12.93
CA ASN A 80 -4.20 1.97 14.28
C ASN A 80 -2.75 2.43 14.44
N THR A 81 -1.83 2.01 13.56
CA THR A 81 -0.43 2.47 13.57
C THR A 81 -0.17 3.73 12.76
N LEU A 82 -1.14 4.18 11.94
CA LEU A 82 -0.98 5.39 11.12
C LEU A 82 -0.79 6.67 11.94
N PRO A 83 -1.50 6.91 13.06
CA PRO A 83 -1.26 8.08 13.90
C PRO A 83 0.18 8.16 14.39
N ASP A 84 0.76 7.05 14.85
CA ASP A 84 2.14 7.01 15.33
C ASP A 84 3.12 7.31 14.18
N ALA A 85 2.89 6.73 13.00
CA ALA A 85 3.69 6.99 11.81
C ALA A 85 3.59 8.45 11.36
N LEU A 86 2.39 9.04 11.43
CA LEU A 86 2.14 10.44 11.12
C LEU A 86 2.92 11.35 12.08
N MET A 87 2.77 11.16 13.39
CA MET A 87 3.47 11.95 14.40
C MET A 87 5.00 11.82 14.27
N THR A 88 5.50 10.63 14.01
CA THR A 88 6.93 10.37 13.79
C THR A 88 7.45 11.07 12.54
N SER A 89 6.66 11.06 11.47
CA SER A 89 7.01 11.73 10.20
C SER A 89 7.08 13.24 10.37
N LEU A 90 6.14 13.82 11.12
CA LEU A 90 6.06 15.26 11.40
C LEU A 90 7.14 15.73 12.38
N ALA A 91 7.53 14.91 13.35
CA ALA A 91 8.50 15.29 14.38
C ALA A 91 9.97 15.21 13.92
N ALA A 92 10.29 14.44 12.88
CA ALA A 92 11.66 14.10 12.52
C ALA A 92 12.34 15.05 11.52
N GLY A 93 11.68 16.14 11.14
CA GLY A 93 12.23 17.10 10.19
C GLY A 93 12.21 16.63 8.73
N PRO A 94 12.73 17.46 7.81
CA PRO A 94 12.41 17.38 6.38
C PRO A 94 13.06 16.21 5.62
N GLU A 95 14.18 15.65 6.07
CA GLU A 95 15.04 14.89 5.16
C GLU A 95 14.77 13.38 5.05
N GLU A 96 14.19 12.71 6.06
CA GLU A 96 14.16 11.22 6.00
C GLU A 96 12.85 10.53 6.38
N ASN A 97 11.92 11.19 7.09
CA ASN A 97 10.85 10.44 7.77
C ASN A 97 9.48 10.46 7.08
N TRP A 98 9.24 11.34 6.11
CA TRP A 98 7.97 11.38 5.36
C TRP A 98 7.73 10.11 4.51
N LEU A 99 8.80 9.43 4.08
CA LEU A 99 8.73 8.12 3.40
C LEU A 99 8.14 7.01 4.30
N CYS A 100 8.26 7.15 5.63
CA CYS A 100 7.65 6.21 6.57
C CYS A 100 6.13 6.21 6.40
N MET A 101 5.52 7.39 6.26
CA MET A 101 4.09 7.52 6.00
C MET A 101 3.69 6.90 4.66
N PHE A 102 4.48 7.12 3.60
CA PHE A 102 4.20 6.55 2.28
C PHE A 102 4.20 5.02 2.33
N ARG A 103 5.14 4.42 3.05
CA ARG A 103 5.20 2.97 3.25
C ARG A 103 3.97 2.44 3.98
N HIS A 104 3.52 3.12 5.05
CA HIS A 104 2.32 2.73 5.77
C HIS A 104 1.06 2.85 4.92
N LEU A 105 0.93 3.91 4.12
CA LEU A 105 -0.19 4.07 3.20
C LEU A 105 -0.17 3.01 2.08
N LEU A 106 0.99 2.71 1.49
CA LEU A 106 1.12 1.61 0.52
C LEU A 106 0.74 0.26 1.14
N GLN A 107 1.17 0.00 2.37
CA GLN A 107 0.83 -1.21 3.10
C GLN A 107 -0.68 -1.29 3.36
N LEU A 108 -1.29 -0.18 3.78
CA LEU A 108 -2.74 -0.09 3.99
C LEU A 108 -3.50 -0.41 2.70
N HIS A 109 -3.13 0.21 1.57
CA HIS A 109 -3.74 -0.05 0.26
C HIS A 109 -3.63 -1.53 -0.15
N THR A 110 -2.44 -2.11 0.05
CA THR A 110 -2.17 -3.53 -0.22
C THR A 110 -3.05 -4.44 0.63
N LEU A 111 -3.22 -4.14 1.92
CA LEU A 111 -4.05 -4.93 2.82
C LEU A 111 -5.54 -4.79 2.50
N LEU A 112 -6.00 -3.60 2.12
CA LEU A 112 -7.39 -3.34 1.73
C LEU A 112 -7.76 -4.12 0.47
N THR A 113 -6.88 -4.12 -0.53
CA THR A 113 -7.07 -4.89 -1.76
C THR A 113 -7.04 -6.40 -1.50
N ASP A 114 -6.14 -6.89 -0.64
CA ASP A 114 -6.04 -8.32 -0.31
C ASP A 114 -7.20 -8.83 0.55
N ALA A 115 -7.73 -8.00 1.44
CA ALA A 115 -8.87 -8.36 2.29
C ALA A 115 -10.20 -8.45 1.51
N GLY A 116 -10.20 -8.03 0.24
CA GLY A 116 -11.40 -8.02 -0.60
C GLY A 116 -12.51 -7.20 0.06
N ILE A 117 -12.16 -6.04 0.64
CA ILE A 117 -13.16 -5.10 1.11
C ILE A 117 -13.86 -4.57 -0.13
N GLY A 118 -15.13 -4.95 -0.28
CA GLY A 118 -15.94 -4.73 -1.48
C GLY A 118 -16.21 -3.25 -1.69
N THR A 119 -15.24 -2.58 -2.28
CA THR A 119 -15.31 -1.19 -2.71
C THR A 119 -15.75 -1.18 -4.16
N ASP A 120 -16.81 -0.41 -4.43
CA ASP A 120 -17.15 -0.08 -5.81
C ASP A 120 -16.11 0.90 -6.38
N ALA A 121 -16.19 1.18 -7.69
CA ALA A 121 -15.22 2.05 -8.34
C ALA A 121 -15.17 3.48 -7.75
N ALA A 122 -16.30 4.00 -7.29
CA ALA A 122 -16.39 5.35 -6.74
C ALA A 122 -15.83 5.43 -5.32
N GLU A 123 -16.16 4.45 -4.48
CA GLU A 123 -15.60 4.28 -3.14
C GLU A 123 -14.08 4.09 -3.21
N TYR A 124 -13.61 3.27 -4.16
CA TYR A 124 -12.19 3.06 -4.41
C TYR A 124 -11.48 4.35 -4.82
N ALA A 125 -12.02 5.10 -5.79
CA ALA A 125 -11.43 6.36 -6.24
C ALA A 125 -11.40 7.41 -5.13
N THR A 126 -12.45 7.48 -4.31
CA THR A 126 -12.53 8.39 -3.16
C THR A 126 -11.48 8.04 -2.11
N LEU A 127 -11.33 6.74 -1.79
CA LEU A 127 -10.31 6.27 -0.87
C LEU A 127 -8.90 6.60 -1.38
N LEU A 128 -8.65 6.32 -2.66
CA LEU A 128 -7.36 6.60 -3.30
C LEU A 128 -7.03 8.10 -3.21
N GLN A 129 -7.99 8.97 -3.51
CA GLN A 129 -7.84 10.41 -3.39
C GLN A 129 -7.49 10.84 -1.97
N LYS A 130 -8.18 10.30 -0.95
CA LYS A 130 -7.90 10.62 0.46
C LYS A 130 -6.51 10.16 0.90
N MET A 131 -6.06 8.99 0.46
CA MET A 131 -4.69 8.52 0.73
C MET A 131 -3.64 9.42 0.08
N VAL A 132 -3.87 9.86 -1.15
CA VAL A 132 -2.98 10.80 -1.86
C VAL A 132 -2.97 12.17 -1.19
N GLN A 133 -4.12 12.68 -0.74
CA GLN A 133 -4.20 13.95 0.00
C GLN A 133 -3.44 13.88 1.32
N LEU A 134 -3.59 12.80 2.09
CA LEU A 134 -2.82 12.62 3.32
C LEU A 134 -1.31 12.55 3.05
N ALA A 135 -0.90 11.82 2.01
CA ALA A 135 0.51 11.77 1.60
C ALA A 135 1.03 13.18 1.22
N GLU A 136 0.24 13.95 0.47
CA GLU A 136 0.56 15.32 0.08
C GLU A 136 0.75 16.23 1.29
N LYS A 137 -0.20 16.23 2.24
CA LYS A 137 -0.15 17.07 3.44
C LYS A 137 1.03 16.74 4.35
N VAL A 138 1.34 15.46 4.51
CA VAL A 138 2.51 15.03 5.29
C VAL A 138 3.81 15.47 4.63
N SER A 139 3.91 15.38 3.30
CA SER A 139 5.10 15.81 2.57
C SER A 139 5.23 17.33 2.49
N GLN A 140 4.13 18.09 2.41
CA GLN A 140 4.14 19.54 2.52
C GLN A 140 4.66 19.99 3.90
N ALA A 141 4.18 19.34 4.97
CA ALA A 141 4.67 19.59 6.33
C ALA A 141 6.15 19.22 6.50
N ALA A 142 6.66 18.27 5.72
CA ALA A 142 8.06 17.86 5.69
C ALA A 142 8.91 18.65 4.67
N ALA A 143 8.39 19.72 4.06
CA ALA A 143 9.11 20.57 3.09
C ALA A 143 9.72 19.80 1.90
N VAL A 144 9.04 18.78 1.39
CA VAL A 144 9.49 18.01 0.23
C VAL A 144 9.31 18.83 -1.06
N GLU A 145 10.39 19.06 -1.80
CA GLU A 145 10.40 19.88 -3.04
C GLU A 145 9.76 19.18 -4.27
N ILE A 146 9.64 17.85 -4.24
CA ILE A 146 9.08 17.04 -5.33
C ILE A 146 7.57 16.89 -5.12
N SER A 147 6.75 16.95 -6.19
CA SER A 147 5.29 16.69 -6.15
C SER A 147 4.97 15.36 -5.44
N PRO A 148 4.56 15.38 -4.15
CA PRO A 148 4.49 14.16 -3.35
C PRO A 148 3.28 13.32 -3.74
N ALA A 149 2.21 13.98 -4.13
CA ALA A 149 0.98 13.37 -4.59
C ALA A 149 1.19 12.59 -5.91
N SER A 150 1.94 13.15 -6.87
CA SER A 150 2.29 12.46 -8.11
C SER A 150 3.17 11.24 -7.85
N MET A 151 4.19 11.38 -7.00
CA MET A 151 5.09 10.29 -6.65
C MET A 151 4.38 9.15 -5.92
N PHE A 152 3.53 9.46 -4.94
CA PHE A 152 2.75 8.46 -4.22
C PHE A 152 1.80 7.71 -5.16
N THR A 153 1.15 8.43 -6.09
CA THR A 153 0.28 7.80 -7.09
C THR A 153 1.04 6.86 -8.02
N LEU A 154 2.26 7.22 -8.46
CA LEU A 154 3.12 6.34 -9.24
C LEU A 154 3.51 5.07 -8.48
N LEU A 155 3.79 5.16 -7.18
CA LEU A 155 4.08 3.99 -6.34
C LEU A 155 2.88 3.05 -6.27
N LEU A 156 1.66 3.58 -6.12
CA LEU A 156 0.43 2.78 -6.15
C LEU A 156 0.26 2.06 -7.50
N MET A 157 0.45 2.78 -8.61
CA MET A 157 0.40 2.20 -9.95
C MET A 157 1.42 1.08 -10.12
N GLN A 158 2.66 1.28 -9.67
CA GLN A 158 3.71 0.28 -9.75
C GLN A 158 3.35 -1.00 -8.97
N VAL A 159 2.78 -0.86 -7.77
CA VAL A 159 2.33 -2.01 -6.96
C VAL A 159 1.20 -2.76 -7.68
N GLU A 160 0.20 -2.04 -8.21
CA GLU A 160 -0.92 -2.67 -8.90
C GLU A 160 -0.48 -3.34 -10.21
N MET A 161 0.42 -2.73 -10.98
CA MET A 161 1.00 -3.32 -12.18
C MET A 161 1.75 -4.63 -11.87
N GLN A 162 2.51 -4.66 -10.78
CA GLN A 162 3.20 -5.89 -10.34
C GLN A 162 2.24 -6.98 -9.88
N ARG A 163 1.05 -6.61 -9.37
CA ARG A 163 0.00 -7.56 -9.00
C ARG A 163 -0.69 -8.14 -10.23
N ILE A 164 -1.01 -7.30 -11.21
CA ILE A 164 -1.65 -7.70 -12.48
C ILE A 164 -0.68 -8.55 -13.32
N ASN A 165 0.58 -8.12 -13.41
CA ASN A 165 1.62 -8.76 -14.20
C ASN A 165 2.81 -9.13 -13.30
N PRO A 166 2.72 -10.20 -12.50
CA PRO A 166 3.81 -10.60 -11.62
C PRO A 166 5.04 -10.91 -12.47
N PRO A 167 6.23 -10.37 -12.11
CA PRO A 167 7.43 -10.65 -12.86
C PRO A 167 7.64 -12.17 -12.89
N ARG A 168 7.80 -12.72 -14.11
CA ARG A 168 8.09 -14.15 -14.28
C ARG A 168 9.34 -14.46 -13.45
N LYS A 169 9.16 -15.21 -12.36
CA LYS A 169 10.29 -15.72 -11.57
C LYS A 169 11.23 -16.44 -12.53
N ARG A 170 12.42 -15.88 -12.77
CA ARG A 170 13.50 -16.62 -13.45
C ARG A 170 13.72 -17.86 -12.61
N ARG A 171 13.30 -19.02 -13.14
CA ARG A 171 13.59 -20.33 -12.53
C ARG A 171 15.10 -20.38 -12.36
N SER A 172 15.59 -20.28 -11.12
CA SER A 172 16.99 -20.53 -10.85
C SER A 172 17.26 -21.97 -11.26
N THR A 173 18.03 -22.15 -12.33
CA THR A 173 18.51 -23.44 -12.81
C THR A 173 19.58 -23.96 -11.85
N THR A 174 19.24 -24.18 -10.58
CA THR A 174 20.13 -24.77 -9.58
C THR A 174 19.64 -26.17 -9.26
N ARG A 175 19.63 -27.05 -10.27
CA ARG A 175 19.35 -28.47 -10.07
C ARG A 175 20.22 -29.35 -10.95
N LYS A 176 21.55 -29.16 -10.92
CA LYS A 176 22.53 -30.14 -11.45
C LYS A 176 23.90 -30.01 -10.74
N ARG A 177 23.95 -30.21 -9.42
CA ARG A 177 25.21 -30.52 -8.72
C ARG A 177 24.97 -31.36 -7.46
N ARG A 178 24.32 -32.52 -7.63
CA ARG A 178 24.23 -33.54 -6.58
C ARG A 178 24.27 -34.95 -7.18
N LYS A 179 25.26 -35.24 -8.01
CA LYS A 179 25.63 -36.61 -8.45
C LYS A 179 27.13 -36.71 -8.77
N THR A 180 28.01 -36.29 -7.85
CA THR A 180 29.46 -36.57 -7.94
C THR A 180 30.11 -36.80 -6.57
N ARG A 181 29.33 -37.17 -5.54
CA ARG A 181 29.88 -37.55 -4.21
C ARG A 181 29.29 -38.86 -3.69
N ALA A 182 29.01 -39.80 -4.59
CA ALA A 182 28.56 -41.16 -4.25
C ALA A 182 29.39 -42.26 -4.94
N ARG A 183 30.54 -41.91 -5.54
CA ARG A 183 31.44 -42.88 -6.21
C ARG A 183 32.88 -42.88 -5.71
N ARG A 184 33.18 -42.16 -4.61
CA ARG A 184 34.53 -42.12 -4.01
C ARG A 184 34.64 -42.78 -2.63
N THR A 185 33.57 -43.36 -2.10
CA THR A 185 33.58 -44.09 -0.82
C THR A 185 33.49 -45.61 -0.98
N LYS A 186 33.58 -46.15 -2.20
CA LYS A 186 33.63 -47.61 -2.45
C LYS A 186 35.03 -48.18 -2.67
N THR A 187 36.09 -47.37 -2.57
CA THR A 187 37.47 -47.83 -2.76
C THR A 187 38.33 -47.78 -1.49
N ALA A 188 37.74 -47.51 -0.31
CA ALA A 188 38.47 -47.45 0.96
C ALA A 188 37.98 -48.46 2.01
N HIS A 189 37.25 -49.51 1.58
CA HIS A 189 36.88 -50.64 2.44
C HIS A 189 37.15 -51.98 1.75
N LYS A 190 38.28 -52.05 1.05
CA LYS A 190 38.84 -53.29 0.52
C LYS A 190 40.35 -53.30 0.74
N GLU A 191 40.74 -53.18 2.01
CA GLU A 191 41.96 -53.82 2.50
C GLU A 191 41.48 -54.98 3.37
N ALA A 192 41.56 -56.18 2.79
CA ALA A 192 41.57 -57.49 3.44
C ALA A 192 41.94 -58.53 2.38
#